data_AF-A0A6C0LXI3-F1
#
_entry.id   AF-A0A6C0LXI3-F1
#
_cell.length_a   1.000
_cell.length_b   1.000
_cell.length_c   1.000
_cell.angle_alpha   90.00
_cell.angle_beta   90.00
_cell.angle_gamma   90.00
#
_symmetry.space_group_name_H-M   'P 1'
#
loop_
_entity.id
_entity.type
_entity.pdbx_description
1 polymer ?
#
loop_
_entity_poly.entity_id
_entity_poly.type
_entity_poly.pdbx_seq_one_letter_code
_entity_poly.pdbx_strand_id
1 'polypeptide(L)'
;MYYLRMSEANENELMYYCRNCGYEDKNLHQDMICVSTEHIQDQAETFDTILNPYVKYDPTLPRVYHISCVNNECQSNKPTSPEQKHILYIRYDEGSMKYIYMCALCDSHWKSDIKK
;
A
#
# COMPACT_ATOMS: atom_id res chain seq x y z
N MET A 1 0.23 15.12 25.95
CA MET A 1 -0.11 13.81 25.37
C MET A 1 -0.14 12.80 26.50
N TYR A 2 -1.22 12.02 26.59
CA TYR A 2 -1.37 10.96 27.58
C TYR A 2 -0.71 9.68 27.08
N TYR A 3 -0.09 8.95 27.99
CA TYR A 3 0.59 7.69 27.76
C TYR A 3 0.07 6.64 28.73
N LEU A 4 0.23 5.38 28.35
CA LEU A 4 -0.16 4.23 29.15
C LEU A 4 0.99 3.79 30.04
N ARG A 5 0.69 3.44 31.29
CA ARG A 5 1.60 2.71 32.20
C ARG A 5 0.81 1.75 33.09
N MET A 6 1.49 0.75 33.63
CA MET A 6 0.93 -0.11 34.68
C MET A 6 0.89 0.67 36.00
N SER A 7 -0.14 0.44 36.81
CA SER A 7 -0.24 1.00 38.16
C SER A 7 0.85 0.40 39.07
N GLU A 8 1.45 1.24 39.90
CA GLU A 8 2.48 0.81 40.87
C GLU A 8 1.86 0.07 42.07
N ALA A 9 0.58 0.30 42.35
CA ALA A 9 -0.13 -0.33 43.47
C ALA A 9 -0.72 -1.70 43.09
N ASN A 10 -1.04 -1.91 41.82
CA ASN A 10 -1.61 -3.15 41.32
C ASN A 10 -1.19 -3.35 39.85
N GLU A 11 -0.37 -4.37 39.60
CA GLU A 11 0.16 -4.65 38.26
C GLU A 11 -0.94 -4.98 37.23
N ASN A 12 -2.14 -5.32 37.68
CA ASN A 12 -3.29 -5.63 36.82
C ASN A 12 -4.10 -4.40 36.38
N GLU A 13 -3.70 -3.18 36.77
CA GLU A 13 -4.42 -1.95 36.45
C GLU A 13 -3.64 -1.08 35.44
N LEU A 14 -4.32 -0.63 34.39
CA LEU A 14 -3.75 0.17 33.31
C LEU A 14 -4.16 1.64 33.49
N MET A 15 -3.17 2.54 33.59
CA MET A 15 -3.40 3.96 33.85
C MET A 15 -2.89 4.86 32.72
N TYR A 16 -3.64 5.94 32.45
CA TYR A 16 -3.22 7.01 31.54
C TYR A 16 -2.58 8.15 32.34
N TYR A 17 -1.39 8.58 31.92
CA TYR A 17 -0.67 9.70 32.54
C TYR A 17 -0.13 10.69 31.51
N CYS A 18 -0.10 11.96 31.86
CA CYS A 18 0.47 13.01 31.02
C CYS A 18 1.99 13.05 31.20
N ARG A 19 2.76 12.85 30.12
CA ARG A 19 4.24 12.96 30.19
C ARG A 19 4.77 14.35 30.50
N ASN A 20 3.98 15.40 30.27
CA ASN A 20 4.42 16.78 30.48
C ASN A 20 4.30 17.24 31.94
N CYS A 21 3.25 16.83 32.65
CA CYS A 21 2.98 17.30 34.01
C CYS A 21 2.77 16.19 35.05
N GLY A 22 2.81 14.91 34.64
CA GLY A 22 2.62 13.77 35.54
C GLY A 22 1.18 13.55 36.00
N TYR A 23 0.21 14.30 35.48
CA TYR A 23 -1.20 14.10 35.84
C TYR A 23 -1.71 12.72 35.41
N GLU A 24 -2.39 12.04 36.32
CA GLU A 24 -2.96 10.70 36.13
C GLU A 24 -4.48 10.78 36.05
N ASP A 25 -5.06 10.21 35.01
CA ASP A 25 -6.51 10.15 34.85
C ASP A 25 -7.07 8.88 35.50
N LYS A 26 -7.84 9.08 36.58
CA LYS A 26 -8.44 8.01 37.39
C LYS A 26 -9.88 7.70 37.01
N ASN A 27 -10.44 8.37 36.01
CA ASN A 27 -11.84 8.21 35.61
C ASN A 27 -12.05 7.13 34.52
N LEU A 28 -10.98 6.42 34.15
CA LEU A 28 -11.03 5.40 33.11
C LEU A 28 -11.42 4.06 33.73
N HIS A 29 -12.69 3.70 33.58
CA HIS A 29 -13.17 2.37 33.96
C HIS A 29 -12.52 1.30 33.09
N GLN A 30 -11.92 0.30 33.74
CA GLN A 30 -11.17 -0.80 33.13
C GLN A 30 -11.95 -1.53 32.01
N ASP A 31 -13.27 -1.62 32.15
CA ASP A 31 -14.18 -2.28 31.18
C ASP A 31 -14.40 -1.48 29.88
N MET A 32 -14.01 -0.21 29.82
CA MET A 32 -14.24 0.67 28.66
C MET A 32 -12.94 1.05 27.92
N ILE A 33 -11.78 0.53 28.35
CA ILE A 33 -10.50 0.93 27.77
C ILE A 33 -10.23 0.09 26.51
N CYS A 34 -10.49 0.68 25.34
CA CYS A 34 -9.94 0.18 24.08
C CYS A 34 -8.60 0.87 23.79
N VAL A 35 -7.49 0.14 23.86
CA VAL A 35 -6.13 0.68 23.64
C VAL A 35 -5.87 0.89 22.14
N SER A 36 -6.32 -0.05 21.32
CA SER A 36 -6.20 0.00 19.87
C SER A 36 -7.36 -0.75 19.25
N THR A 37 -8.03 -0.11 18.29
CA THR A 37 -8.97 -0.79 17.39
C THR A 37 -8.37 -0.75 16.00
N GLU A 38 -8.20 -1.91 15.39
CA GLU A 38 -7.85 -2.01 13.98
C GLU A 38 -9.14 -2.09 13.17
N HIS A 39 -9.32 -1.17 12.22
CA HIS A 39 -10.36 -1.27 11.21
C HIS A 39 -9.71 -1.65 9.89
N ILE A 40 -9.73 -2.94 9.58
CA ILE A 40 -9.29 -3.44 8.27
C ILE A 40 -10.50 -3.35 7.35
N GLN A 41 -10.55 -2.32 6.52
CA GLN A 41 -11.49 -2.29 5.41
C GLN A 41 -10.88 -3.08 4.24
N ASP A 42 -11.46 -4.24 3.90
CA ASP A 42 -11.23 -4.95 2.63
C ASP A 42 -11.87 -4.20 1.44
N GLN A 43 -11.81 -2.87 1.46
CA GLN A 43 -12.08 -2.13 0.24
C GLN A 43 -10.87 -2.39 -0.65
N ALA A 44 -11.10 -3.09 -1.76
CA ALA A 44 -10.16 -3.17 -2.86
C ALA A 44 -9.88 -1.74 -3.31
N GLU A 45 -8.91 -1.09 -2.66
CA GLU A 45 -8.52 0.29 -2.91
C GLU A 45 -8.36 0.45 -4.42
N THR A 46 -9.02 1.47 -4.97
CA THR A 46 -8.91 1.80 -6.37
C THR A 46 -7.44 2.08 -6.66
N PHE A 47 -6.80 1.15 -7.38
CA PHE A 47 -5.36 1.07 -7.63
C PHE A 47 -4.75 2.34 -8.23
N ASP A 48 -5.57 3.23 -8.80
CA ASP A 48 -5.15 4.57 -9.23
C ASP A 48 -4.54 5.39 -8.07
N THR A 49 -4.84 5.04 -6.82
CA THR A 49 -4.26 5.68 -5.62
C THR A 49 -2.92 5.06 -5.20
N ILE A 50 -2.61 3.83 -5.65
CA ILE A 50 -1.48 3.02 -5.14
C ILE A 50 -0.22 3.17 -6.01
N LEU A 51 -0.35 3.48 -7.30
CA LEU A 51 0.80 3.53 -8.20
C LEU A 51 1.51 4.88 -8.16
N ASN A 52 2.65 4.90 -7.48
CA ASN A 52 3.56 6.04 -7.48
C ASN A 52 4.11 6.30 -8.91
N PRO A 53 3.99 7.54 -9.47
CA PRO A 53 4.47 7.87 -10.82
C PRO A 53 5.98 7.63 -11.05
N TYR A 54 6.76 7.56 -9.98
CA TYR A 54 8.22 7.38 -10.04
C TYR A 54 8.67 5.91 -10.08
N VAL A 55 7.74 4.95 -9.93
CA VAL A 55 8.00 3.50 -9.97
C VAL A 55 8.71 3.08 -11.26
N LYS A 56 8.43 3.74 -12.39
CA LYS A 56 9.10 3.48 -13.68
C LYS A 56 10.62 3.73 -13.68
N TYR A 57 11.12 4.55 -12.76
CA TYR A 57 12.55 4.86 -12.64
C TYR A 57 13.29 3.89 -11.74
N ASP A 58 12.57 2.98 -11.05
CA ASP A 58 13.20 1.98 -10.21
C ASP A 58 13.85 0.89 -11.09
N PRO A 59 15.18 0.69 -10.99
CA PRO A 59 15.88 -0.35 -11.73
C PRO A 59 15.72 -1.73 -11.10
N THR A 60 15.27 -1.83 -9.84
CA THR A 60 15.11 -3.08 -9.10
C THR A 60 13.80 -3.79 -9.44
N LEU A 61 12.83 -3.06 -10.00
CA LEU A 61 11.55 -3.62 -10.39
C LEU A 61 11.66 -4.48 -11.66
N PRO A 62 11.02 -5.65 -11.69
CA PRO A 62 11.03 -6.53 -12.85
C PRO A 62 10.41 -5.88 -14.11
N ARG A 63 11.05 -6.11 -15.25
CA ARG A 63 10.63 -5.58 -16.56
C ARG A 63 10.42 -6.70 -17.56
N VAL A 64 9.37 -6.57 -18.37
CA VAL A 64 9.06 -7.46 -19.49
C VAL A 64 9.02 -6.69 -20.80
N TYR A 65 9.63 -7.28 -21.82
CA TYR A 65 9.86 -6.66 -23.13
C TYR A 65 9.00 -7.26 -24.24
N HIS A 66 8.30 -8.36 -23.96
CA HIS A 66 7.49 -9.07 -24.95
C HIS A 66 6.00 -8.69 -24.90
N ILE A 67 5.55 -8.02 -23.83
CA ILE A 67 4.16 -7.60 -23.65
C ILE A 67 3.94 -6.26 -24.37
N SER A 68 2.89 -6.21 -25.21
CA SER A 68 2.47 -4.96 -25.86
C SER A 68 1.68 -4.07 -24.89
N CYS A 69 1.84 -2.76 -25.03
CA CYS A 69 1.11 -1.80 -24.21
C CYS A 69 -0.39 -1.80 -24.59
N VAL A 70 -1.27 -1.64 -23.61
CA VAL A 70 -2.73 -1.49 -23.84
C VAL A 70 -3.08 -0.21 -24.59
N ASN A 71 -2.23 0.82 -24.50
CA ASN A 71 -2.37 2.02 -25.30
C ASN A 71 -1.87 1.76 -26.73
N ASN A 72 -2.79 1.63 -27.68
CA ASN A 72 -2.48 1.36 -29.09
C ASN A 72 -1.61 2.45 -29.74
N GLU A 73 -1.67 3.70 -29.24
CA GLU A 73 -0.89 4.82 -29.77
C GLU A 73 0.55 4.86 -29.21
N CYS A 74 0.86 4.01 -28.23
CA CYS A 74 2.17 3.97 -27.60
C CYS A 74 3.27 3.64 -28.62
N GLN A 75 4.41 4.33 -28.48
CA GLN A 75 5.58 4.13 -29.34
C GLN A 75 6.11 2.68 -29.26
N SER A 76 5.98 2.01 -28.11
CA SER A 76 6.38 0.60 -27.95
C SER A 76 5.65 -0.39 -28.84
N ASN A 77 4.47 -0.01 -29.33
CA ASN A 77 3.63 -0.86 -30.19
C ASN A 77 3.96 -0.67 -31.67
N LYS A 78 4.74 0.35 -32.02
CA LYS A 78 5.12 0.62 -33.41
C LYS A 78 6.20 -0.37 -33.87
N PRO A 79 6.10 -0.91 -35.10
CA PRO A 79 7.08 -1.88 -35.62
C PRO A 79 8.48 -1.28 -35.81
N THR A 80 8.59 0.05 -35.82
CA THR A 80 9.84 0.79 -35.98
C THR A 80 10.75 0.75 -34.75
N SER A 81 10.24 0.40 -33.56
CA SER A 81 11.03 0.44 -32.32
C SER A 81 10.62 -0.64 -31.31
N PRO A 82 10.71 -1.94 -31.67
CA PRO A 82 10.31 -3.05 -30.81
C PRO A 82 11.14 -3.14 -29.51
N GLU A 83 12.38 -2.64 -29.53
CA GLU A 83 13.27 -2.62 -28.36
C GLU A 83 12.84 -1.62 -27.28
N GLN A 84 11.89 -0.73 -27.58
CA GLN A 84 11.35 0.23 -26.63
C GLN A 84 10.27 -0.38 -25.71
N LYS A 85 9.89 -1.65 -25.90
CA LYS A 85 8.92 -2.31 -25.03
C LYS A 85 9.50 -2.45 -23.62
N HIS A 86 9.08 -1.56 -22.73
CA HIS A 86 9.42 -1.59 -21.32
C HIS A 86 8.14 -1.56 -20.49
N ILE A 87 7.67 -2.74 -20.10
CA ILE A 87 6.52 -2.88 -19.21
C ILE A 87 7.04 -3.37 -17.86
N LEU A 88 6.77 -2.60 -16.80
CA LEU A 88 6.99 -3.04 -15.43
C LEU A 88 5.83 -3.94 -15.01
N TYR A 89 6.09 -4.97 -14.22
CA TYR A 89 5.04 -5.77 -13.61
C TYR A 89 5.22 -5.89 -12.10
N ILE A 90 4.14 -5.67 -11.36
CA ILE A 90 4.13 -5.63 -9.90
C ILE A 90 3.07 -6.62 -9.41
N ARG A 91 3.48 -7.57 -8.57
CA ARG A 91 2.56 -8.54 -7.97
C ARG A 91 1.85 -7.89 -6.78
N TYR A 92 0.53 -7.91 -6.76
CA TYR A 92 -0.28 -7.34 -5.67
C TYR A 92 -1.08 -8.37 -4.89
N ASP A 93 -1.32 -9.55 -5.49
CA ASP A 93 -1.97 -10.67 -4.83
C ASP A 93 -1.12 -11.92 -5.07
N GLU A 94 -0.49 -12.42 -4.02
CA GLU A 94 0.36 -13.61 -4.10
C GLU A 94 -0.45 -14.89 -4.29
N GLY A 95 -1.62 -14.98 -3.64
CA GLY A 95 -2.44 -16.19 -3.61
C GLY A 95 -3.11 -16.48 -4.94
N SER A 96 -3.63 -15.42 -5.60
CA SER A 96 -4.23 -15.55 -6.93
C SER A 96 -3.31 -15.11 -8.07
N MET A 97 -2.04 -14.82 -7.77
CA MET A 97 -1.00 -14.47 -8.75
C MET A 97 -1.41 -13.33 -9.67
N LYS A 98 -1.97 -12.27 -9.09
CA LYS A 98 -2.44 -11.11 -9.85
C LYS A 98 -1.34 -10.06 -9.97
N TYR A 99 -1.23 -9.51 -11.17
CA TYR A 99 -0.20 -8.54 -11.54
C TYR A 99 -0.81 -7.25 -12.04
N ILE A 100 -0.09 -6.16 -11.78
CA ILE A 100 -0.30 -4.87 -12.41
C ILE A 100 0.84 -4.69 -13.40
N TYR A 101 0.50 -4.32 -14.62
CA TYR A 101 1.44 -3.94 -15.66
C TYR A 101 1.44 -2.41 -15.79
N MET A 102 2.61 -1.80 -15.96
CA MET A 102 2.77 -0.37 -16.20
C MET A 102 3.74 -0.14 -17.36
N CYS A 103 3.35 0.66 -18.34
CA CYS A 103 4.23 1.06 -19.43
C CYS A 103 5.17 2.18 -18.98
N ALA A 104 6.48 1.97 -19.11
CA ALA A 104 7.49 2.98 -18.76
C ALA A 104 7.55 4.19 -19.69
N LEU A 105 6.84 4.15 -20.83
CA LEU A 105 6.89 5.18 -21.87
C LEU A 105 5.68 6.12 -21.88
N CYS A 106 4.48 5.56 -21.76
CA CYS A 106 3.23 6.31 -21.83
C CYS A 106 2.44 6.29 -20.50
N ASP A 107 3.06 5.77 -19.43
CA ASP A 107 2.52 5.69 -18.07
C ASP A 107 1.17 4.96 -17.94
N SER A 108 0.72 4.28 -18.99
CA SER A 108 -0.50 3.49 -18.96
C SER A 108 -0.31 2.23 -18.13
N HIS A 109 -1.23 1.98 -17.19
CA HIS A 109 -1.23 0.80 -16.32
C HIS A 109 -2.51 -0.02 -16.47
N TRP A 110 -2.41 -1.33 -16.23
CA TRP A 110 -3.52 -2.28 -16.36
C TRP A 110 -3.30 -3.55 -15.54
N LYS A 111 -4.36 -4.31 -15.25
CA LYS A 111 -4.29 -5.56 -14.47
C LYS A 111 -4.14 -6.79 -15.38
N SER A 112 -3.53 -7.85 -14.86
CA SER A 112 -3.54 -9.18 -15.48
C SER A 112 -4.95 -9.72 -15.68
N ASP A 113 -5.88 -9.34 -14.82
CA ASP A 113 -7.22 -9.93 -14.74
C ASP A 113 -8.23 -9.24 -15.65
N ILE A 114 -7.76 -8.42 -16.60
CA ILE A 114 -8.60 -7.88 -17.65
C ILE A 114 -9.02 -9.05 -18.53
N LYS A 115 -10.20 -9.60 -18.24
CA LYS A 115 -10.93 -10.46 -19.16
C LYS A 115 -11.16 -9.64 -20.43
N LYS A 116 -10.53 -10.07 -21.54
CA LYS A 116 -10.87 -9.58 -22.87
C LYS A 116 -12.31 -9.94 -23.23
#